data_AF-A0A5J4F7A2-F1
#
_entry.id   AF-A0A5J4F7A2-F1
#
_cell.length_a   1.000
_cell.length_b   1.000
_cell.length_c   1.000
_cell.angle_alpha   90.00
_cell.angle_beta   90.00
_cell.angle_gamma   90.00
#
_symmetry.space_group_name_H-M   'P 1'
#
loop_
_entity.id
_entity.type
_entity.pdbx_description
1 polymer ?
#
loop_
_entity_poly.entity_id
_entity_poly.type
_entity_poly.pdbx_seq_one_letter_code
_entity_poly.pdbx_strand_id
1 'polypeptide(L)' 'MYLLRTGNAIFNVLLGQMSLIGPRPLPLRDVEKFAQWHHIRHQVLPGITGLWQISGRSDIDDFNDAARLDLYYIDN' A
#
# COMPACT_ATOMS: atom_id res chain seq x y z
N MET A 1 -7.84 -6.02 6.31
CA MET A 1 -7.33 -5.04 5.33
C MET A 1 -6.68 -5.71 4.11
N TYR A 2 -7.24 -6.80 3.57
CA TYR A 2 -6.60 -7.50 2.44
C TYR A 2 -7.45 -7.69 1.20
N LEU A 3 -8.74 -7.44 1.28
CA LEU A 3 -9.62 -7.38 0.12
C LEU A 3 -10.64 -6.31 0.45
N LEU A 4 -10.40 -5.08 0.00
CA LEU A 4 -11.53 -4.18 -0.19
C LEU A 4 -12.41 -4.88 -1.22
N ARG A 5 -13.62 -5.28 -0.78
CA ARG A 5 -14.67 -5.83 -1.63
C ARG A 5 -14.63 -5.07 -2.95
N THR A 6 -14.47 -5.81 -4.04
CA THR A 6 -14.41 -5.31 -5.41
C THR A 6 -15.48 -4.25 -5.65
N GLY A 7 -15.05 -2.99 -5.63
CA GLY A 7 -15.86 -1.79 -5.71
C GLY A 7 -14.97 -0.64 -6.15
N ASN A 8 -15.58 0.44 -6.62
CA ASN A 8 -14.83 1.57 -7.15
C ASN A 8 -14.02 2.25 -6.02
N ALA A 9 -12.71 2.37 -6.20
CA ALA A 9 -11.78 2.85 -5.19
C ALA A 9 -12.06 4.29 -4.74
N ILE A 10 -12.62 5.14 -5.62
CA ILE A 10 -13.00 6.51 -5.26
C ILE A 10 -14.12 6.50 -4.22
N PHE A 11 -15.10 5.61 -4.35
CA PHE A 11 -16.15 5.49 -3.32
C PHE A 11 -15.58 5.01 -1.99
N ASN A 12 -14.61 4.10 -2.00
CA ASN A 12 -13.96 3.65 -0.76
C ASN A 12 -13.19 4.79 -0.06
N VAL A 13 -12.63 5.74 -0.83
CA VAL A 13 -12.05 6.97 -0.27
C VAL A 13 -13.13 7.83 0.37
N LEU A 14 -14.25 8.06 -0.31
CA LEU A 14 -15.37 8.84 0.23
C LEU A 14 -15.98 8.20 1.49
N LEU A 15 -15.95 6.87 1.60
CA LEU A 15 -16.41 6.11 2.76
C LEU A 15 -15.37 6.00 3.88
N GLY A 16 -14.18 6.61 3.74
CA GLY A 16 -13.12 6.56 4.74
C GLY A 16 -12.42 5.20 4.89
N GLN A 17 -12.60 4.29 3.92
CA GLN A 17 -11.99 2.95 3.91
C GLN A 17 -10.62 2.94 3.21
N MET A 18 -10.36 3.96 2.38
CA MET A 18 -9.10 4.19 1.67
C MET A 18 -8.71 5.66 1.77
N SER A 19 -7.45 5.95 1.46
CA SER A 19 -6.95 7.28 1.14
C SER A 19 -6.71 7.43 -0.37
N LEU A 20 -6.65 8.66 -0.87
CA LEU A 20 -6.14 8.92 -2.23
C LEU A 20 -4.67 8.51 -2.34
N ILE A 21 -3.87 8.86 -1.32
CA ILE A 21 -2.43 8.61 -1.24
C ILE A 21 -2.16 7.75 -0.01
N GLY A 22 -1.44 6.65 -0.19
CA GLY A 22 -1.07 5.72 0.88
C GLY A 22 -0.49 4.41 0.34
N PRO A 23 -0.05 3.51 1.22
CA PRO A 23 0.47 2.22 0.82
C PRO A 23 -0.55 1.44 -0.01
N ARG A 24 -0.14 0.97 -1.18
CA ARG A 24 -1.03 0.20 -2.07
C ARG A 24 -1.50 -1.08 -1.38
N PRO A 25 -2.79 -1.45 -1.46
CA PRO A 25 -3.22 -2.79 -1.05
C PRO A 25 -2.64 -3.85 -2.01
N LEU A 26 -2.08 -4.91 -1.43
CA LEU A 26 -1.47 -6.02 -2.16
C LEU A 26 -2.33 -7.28 -2.09
N PRO A 27 -2.29 -8.15 -3.12
CA PRO A 27 -3.03 -9.41 -3.10
C PRO A 27 -2.46 -10.34 -2.02
N LEU A 28 -3.31 -11.20 -1.46
CA LEU A 28 -2.95 -12.11 -0.36
C LEU A 28 -1.67 -12.93 -0.64
N ARG A 29 -1.49 -13.41 -1.87
CA ARG A 29 -0.28 -14.15 -2.29
C ARG A 29 1.04 -13.41 -2.09
N ASP A 30 1.03 -12.07 -2.12
CA ASP A 30 2.23 -11.24 -1.93
C ASP A 30 2.41 -10.93 -0.44
N VAL A 31 1.29 -10.78 0.27
CA VAL A 31 1.22 -10.56 1.71
C VAL A 31 1.73 -11.76 2.50
N GLU A 32 1.43 -12.97 2.05
CA GLU A 32 1.92 -14.22 2.65
C GLU A 32 3.46 -14.30 2.68
N LYS A 33 4.15 -13.50 1.86
CA LYS A 33 5.61 -13.43 1.79
C LYS A 33 6.20 -12.33 2.67
N PHE A 34 5.38 -11.64 3.46
CA PHE A 34 5.86 -10.52 4.27
C PHE A 34 6.78 -10.99 5.41
N ALA A 35 7.94 -10.35 5.54
CA ALA A 35 8.65 -10.28 6.81
C ALA A 35 7.85 -9.44 7.83
N GLN A 36 8.09 -9.67 9.12
CA GLN A 36 7.35 -9.03 10.21
C GLN A 36 7.28 -7.50 10.09
N TRP A 37 8.38 -6.86 9.66
CA TRP A 37 8.47 -5.40 9.57
C TRP A 37 7.63 -4.80 8.43
N HIS A 38 7.30 -5.57 7.38
CA HIS A 38 6.45 -5.08 6.29
C HIS A 38 5.03 -4.74 6.76
N HIS A 39 4.57 -5.30 7.87
CA HIS A 39 3.23 -5.06 8.39
C HIS A 39 3.04 -3.67 9.00
N ILE A 40 4.12 -2.91 9.23
CA ILE A 40 4.03 -1.51 9.69
C ILE A 40 3.25 -0.65 8.69
N ARG A 41 3.32 -0.97 7.39
CA ARG A 41 2.52 -0.30 6.34
C ARG A 41 1.02 -0.28 6.62
N HIS A 42 0.53 -1.19 7.47
CA HIS A 42 -0.89 -1.34 7.78
C HIS A 42 -1.40 -0.40 8.87
N GLN A 43 -0.53 0.46 9.40
CA GLN A 43 -0.89 1.47 10.40
C GLN A 43 -1.64 2.66 9.80
N VAL A 44 -1.63 2.81 8.48
CA VAL A 44 -2.35 3.86 7.75
C VAL A 44 -3.35 3.26 6.77
N LEU A 45 -4.30 4.09 6.31
CA LEU A 45 -5.28 3.66 5.30
C LEU A 45 -4.58 3.31 3.98
N PRO A 46 -5.05 2.26 3.28
CA PRO A 46 -4.52 1.92 1.96
C PRO A 46 -4.83 3.01 0.94
N GLY A 47 -3.88 3.27 0.04
CA GLY A 47 -3.98 4.30 -0.99
C GLY A 47 -4.45 3.79 -2.35
N ILE A 48 -5.08 4.66 -3.14
CA ILE A 48 -5.27 4.43 -4.59
C ILE A 48 -3.90 4.49 -5.30
N THR A 49 -3.09 5.48 -4.92
CA THR A 49 -1.68 5.60 -5.28
C THR A 49 -0.82 5.73 -4.03
N GLY A 50 0.49 5.58 -4.16
CA GLY A 50 1.45 5.66 -3.08
C GLY A 50 2.84 5.98 -3.59
N LEU A 51 3.75 6.34 -2.68
CA LEU A 51 5.08 6.81 -3.04
C LEU A 51 5.82 5.80 -3.93
N TRP A 52 5.88 4.53 -3.54
CA TRP A 52 6.54 3.50 -4.33
C TRP A 52 5.96 3.32 -5.75
N GLN A 53 4.66 3.61 -5.95
CA GLN A 53 4.03 3.51 -7.27
C GLN A 53 4.49 4.61 -8.22
N ILE A 54 4.84 5.79 -7.69
CA ILE A 54 5.33 6.93 -8.47
C ILE A 54 6.86 7.01 -8.50
N SER A 55 7.56 6.28 -7.62
CA SER A 55 9.02 6.20 -7.56
C SER A 55 9.64 5.20 -8.56
N GLY A 56 9.08 5.10 -9.77
CA GLY A 56 9.69 4.32 -10.85
C GLY A 56 9.24 2.87 -10.98
N ARG A 57 8.37 2.34 -10.09
CA ARG A 57 7.66 1.03 -10.07
C ARG A 57 8.26 -0.15 -10.86
N SER A 58 8.46 -0.01 -12.17
CA SER A 58 9.18 -0.94 -13.04
C SER A 58 10.65 -1.15 -12.66
N ASP A 59 11.26 -0.18 -11.97
CA ASP A 59 12.67 -0.25 -11.54
C ASP A 59 12.84 -0.77 -10.10
N ILE A 60 11.73 -1.13 -9.43
CA ILE A 60 11.73 -1.69 -8.08
C ILE A 60 11.56 -3.21 -8.19
N ASP A 61 12.69 -3.92 -8.21
CA ASP A 61 12.73 -5.37 -8.29
C ASP A 61 12.52 -6.06 -6.92
N ASP A 62 12.86 -5.37 -5.82
CA ASP A 62 12.72 -5.88 -4.45
C ASP A 62 11.53 -5.24 -3.72
N PHE A 63 10.65 -6.08 -3.18
CA PHE A 63 9.54 -5.64 -2.34
C PHE A 63 10.00 -4.87 -1.09
N ASN A 64 11.19 -5.17 -0.56
CA ASN A 64 11.74 -4.44 0.59
C ASN A 64 11.91 -2.95 0.25
N ASP A 65 12.29 -2.61 -0.97
CA ASP A 65 12.46 -1.22 -1.41
C ASP A 65 11.12 -0.51 -1.54
N ALA A 66 10.10 -1.19 -2.08
CA ALA A 66 8.73 -0.68 -2.06
C ALA A 66 8.22 -0.45 -0.64
N ALA A 67 8.48 -1.39 0.27
CA ALA A 67 8.07 -1.28 1.67
C ALA A 67 8.80 -0.14 2.40
N ARG A 68 10.07 0.13 2.10
CA ARG A 68 10.81 1.29 2.64
C ARG A 68 10.19 2.62 2.21
N LEU A 69 9.73 2.71 0.96
CA LEU A 69 9.02 3.90 0.47
C LEU A 69 7.65 4.06 1.14
N ASP A 70 6.94 2.96 1.43
CA ASP A 70 5.72 3.00 2.22
C ASP A 70 5.99 3.50 3.65
N LEU A 71 7.09 3.07 4.28
CA LEU A 71 7.49 3.56 5.61
C LEU A 71 7.88 5.04 5.59
N TYR A 72 8.63 5.47 4.59
CA TYR A 72 9.00 6.88 4.43
C TYR A 72 7.75 7.77 4.30
N TYR A 73 6.74 7.32 3.54
CA TYR A 73 5.45 8.01 3.43
C TYR A 73 4.66 8.06 4.76
N ILE A 74 4.80 7.06 5.62
CA ILE A 74 4.12 7.05 6.93
C ILE A 74 4.77 8.04 7.90
N ASP A 75 6.09 8.21 7.79
CA ASP A 75 6.88 9.07 8.67
C ASP A 75 6.87 10.57 8.27
N ASN A 76 6.35 10.91 7.08
CA ASN A 76 6.35 12.28 6.51
C ASN A 76 4.98 12.69 5.96
#